data_AF-A0A3D8I6U4-F1
#
_entry.id   AF-A0A3D8I6U4-F1
#
_cell.length_a   1.000
_cell.length_b   1.000
_cell.length_c   1.000
_cell.angle_alpha   90.00
_cell.angle_beta   90.00
_cell.angle_gamma   90.00
#
_symmetry.space_group_name_H-M   'P 1'
#
loop_
_entity.id
_entity.type
_entity.pdbx_description
1 polymer ?
#
loop_
_entity_poly.entity_id
_entity_poly.type
_entity_poly.pdbx_seq_one_letter_code
_entity_poly.pdbx_strand_id
1 'polypeptide(L)'
;MMVLDSSQSTLEDLQEVIDKLFEDYNRLEPDKQKIKNILIALSLHKNAQKDIIIETQKRFQEKHPELEIELEKAVKKGLDNRGRR
;
A
#
# COMPACT_ATOMS: atom_id res chain seq x y z
N MET A 1 -3.00 3.78 15.17
CA MET A 1 -3.14 2.44 14.57
C MET A 1 -3.66 2.68 13.17
N MET A 2 -2.84 2.56 12.12
CA MET A 2 -3.31 2.77 10.74
C MET A 2 -4.33 1.68 10.40
N VAL A 3 -5.35 1.99 9.60
CA VAL A 3 -6.36 1.02 9.13
C VAL A 3 -5.70 -0.19 8.44
N LEU A 4 -4.52 0.02 7.83
CA LEU A 4 -3.69 -1.03 7.23
C LEU A 4 -3.08 -2.02 8.25
N ASP A 5 -2.97 -1.63 9.54
CA ASP A 5 -2.47 -2.50 10.62
C ASP A 5 -3.62 -3.21 11.37
N SER A 6 -4.86 -2.77 11.18
CA SER A 6 -6.03 -3.36 11.85
C SER A 6 -6.49 -4.61 11.11
N SER A 7 -6.43 -5.78 11.74
CA SER A 7 -6.91 -7.04 11.16
C SER A 7 -8.44 -7.12 10.99
N GLN A 8 -9.18 -6.08 11.38
CA GLN A 8 -10.63 -6.02 11.28
C GLN A 8 -11.12 -5.23 10.06
N SER A 9 -10.25 -4.45 9.41
CA SER A 9 -10.62 -3.60 8.27
C SER A 9 -11.14 -4.42 7.09
N THR A 10 -12.28 -4.04 6.52
CA THR A 10 -12.84 -4.68 5.32
C THR A 10 -12.06 -4.28 4.05
N LEU A 11 -12.39 -4.85 2.89
CA LEU A 11 -11.81 -4.37 1.62
C LEU A 11 -12.20 -2.91 1.34
N GLU A 12 -13.44 -2.54 1.64
CA GLU A 12 -13.98 -1.18 1.45
C GLU A 12 -13.23 -0.18 2.34
N ASP A 13 -12.94 -0.54 3.60
CA ASP A 13 -12.14 0.30 4.51
C ASP A 13 -10.73 0.54 3.96
N LEU A 14 -10.13 -0.48 3.34
CA LEU A 14 -8.80 -0.33 2.72
C LEU A 14 -8.86 0.59 1.50
N GLN A 15 -9.89 0.47 0.66
CA GLN A 15 -10.09 1.36 -0.50
C GLN A 15 -10.24 2.81 -0.04
N GLU A 16 -11.12 3.07 0.92
CA GLU A 16 -11.37 4.42 1.43
C GLU A 16 -10.11 5.07 2.00
N VAL A 17 -9.29 4.31 2.75
CA VAL A 17 -8.05 4.84 3.31
C VAL A 17 -6.99 5.10 2.25
N ILE A 18 -6.87 4.23 1.25
CA ILE A 18 -5.95 4.47 0.14
C ILE A 18 -6.40 5.69 -0.67
N ASP A 19 -7.69 5.86 -0.91
CA ASP A 19 -8.20 7.03 -1.62
C ASP A 19 -7.93 8.32 -0.86
N LYS A 20 -8.24 8.37 0.45
CA LYS A 20 -7.92 9.51 1.30
C LYS A 20 -6.42 9.82 1.34
N LEU A 21 -5.57 8.79 1.39
CA LEU A 21 -4.12 8.97 1.32
C LEU A 21 -3.70 9.71 0.05
N PHE A 22 -4.31 9.36 -1.09
CA PHE A 22 -3.98 9.97 -2.37
C PHE A 22 -4.64 11.34 -2.60
N GLU A 23 -5.80 11.60 -2.01
CA GLU A 23 -6.41 12.93 -1.95
C GLU A 23 -5.52 13.91 -1.19
N ASP A 24 -4.98 13.48 -0.05
CA ASP A 24 -4.11 14.29 0.80
C ASP A 24 -2.61 14.17 0.45
N TYR A 25 -2.26 13.48 -0.63
CA TYR A 25 -0.89 13.07 -0.91
C TYR A 25 0.10 14.24 -0.92
N ASN A 26 -0.26 15.31 -1.61
CA ASN A 26 0.58 16.49 -1.77
C ASN A 26 0.76 17.24 -0.45
N ARG A 27 -0.17 17.09 0.51
CA ARG A 27 -0.08 17.67 1.84
C ARG A 27 0.75 16.80 2.78
N LEU A 28 0.65 15.48 2.62
CA LEU A 28 1.34 14.51 3.48
C LEU A 28 2.83 14.38 3.14
N GLU A 29 3.20 14.66 1.89
CA GLU A 29 4.56 14.55 1.34
C GLU A 29 5.29 13.31 1.87
N PRO A 30 4.73 12.10 1.66
CA PRO A 30 5.28 10.90 2.24
C PRO A 30 6.66 10.61 1.64
N ASP A 31 7.65 10.42 2.50
CA ASP A 31 8.97 9.99 2.06
C ASP A 31 8.96 8.57 1.48
N LYS A 32 10.05 8.21 0.78
CA LYS A 32 10.27 6.88 0.19
C LYS A 32 10.02 5.74 1.18
N GLN A 33 10.40 5.89 2.44
CA GLN A 33 10.26 4.83 3.43
C GLN A 33 8.78 4.63 3.82
N LYS A 34 8.03 5.72 4.00
CA LYS A 34 6.59 5.68 4.27
C LYS A 34 5.82 5.03 3.12
N ILE A 35 6.11 5.41 1.88
CA ILE A 35 5.48 4.82 0.70
C ILE A 35 5.66 3.30 0.67
N LYS A 36 6.91 2.84 0.86
CA LYS A 36 7.22 1.41 0.90
C LYS A 36 6.50 0.69 2.04
N ASN A 37 6.44 1.30 3.22
CA ASN A 37 5.76 0.73 4.37
C ASN A 37 4.26 0.57 4.13
N ILE A 38 3.61 1.56 3.50
CA ILE A 38 2.20 1.51 3.12
C ILE A 38 1.94 0.34 2.17
N LEU A 39 2.74 0.19 1.10
CA LEU A 39 2.59 -0.92 0.16
C LEU A 39 2.80 -2.29 0.81
N ILE A 40 3.79 -2.40 1.71
CA ILE A 40 4.02 -3.64 2.47
C ILE A 40 2.83 -3.96 3.37
N ALA A 41 2.33 -2.97 4.12
CA ALA A 41 1.20 -3.15 5.02
C ALA A 41 -0.08 -3.55 4.27
N LEU A 42 -0.39 -2.86 3.16
CA LEU A 42 -1.51 -3.21 2.29
C LEU A 42 -1.37 -4.64 1.74
N SER A 43 -0.18 -5.01 1.26
CA SER A 43 0.08 -6.34 0.70
C SER A 43 0.00 -7.47 1.75
N LEU A 44 0.34 -7.16 3.00
CA LEU A 44 0.23 -8.07 4.14
C LEU A 44 -1.21 -8.25 4.64
N HIS A 45 -2.09 -7.29 4.34
CA HIS A 45 -3.43 -7.27 4.90
C HIS A 45 -4.29 -8.41 4.35
N LYS A 46 -4.90 -9.20 5.24
CA LYS A 46 -5.62 -10.44 4.87
C LYS A 46 -6.82 -10.19 3.95
N ASN A 47 -7.45 -9.02 4.07
CA ASN A 47 -8.62 -8.62 3.28
C ASN A 47 -8.21 -7.82 2.02
N ALA A 48 -6.94 -7.48 1.84
CA ALA A 48 -6.49 -6.83 0.61
C ALA A 48 -6.54 -7.83 -0.54
N GLN A 49 -7.17 -7.41 -1.63
CA GLN A 49 -7.22 -8.14 -2.89
C GLN A 49 -6.09 -7.70 -3.82
N LYS A 50 -5.81 -8.50 -4.85
CA LYS A 50 -4.76 -8.22 -5.83
C LYS A 50 -4.95 -6.86 -6.49
N ASP A 51 -6.19 -6.51 -6.81
CA ASP A 51 -6.51 -5.31 -7.59
C ASP A 51 -6.18 -4.03 -6.82
N ILE A 52 -6.58 -3.92 -5.54
CA ILE A 52 -6.22 -2.75 -4.71
C ILE A 52 -4.71 -2.62 -4.51
N ILE A 53 -3.99 -3.74 -4.40
CA ILE A 53 -2.52 -3.73 -4.25
C ILE A 53 -1.86 -3.19 -5.53
N ILE A 54 -2.25 -3.72 -6.69
CA ILE A 54 -1.70 -3.31 -7.99
C ILE A 54 -2.04 -1.85 -8.29
N GLU A 55 -3.28 -1.45 -8.05
CA GLU A 55 -3.72 -0.08 -8.28
C GLU A 55 -2.96 0.92 -7.40
N THR A 56 -2.82 0.60 -6.11
CA THR A 56 -2.03 1.41 -5.18
C THR A 56 -0.57 1.51 -5.63
N GLN A 57 0.03 0.39 -6.06
CA GLN A 57 1.39 0.37 -6.58
C GLN A 57 1.55 1.30 -7.79
N LYS A 58 0.65 1.22 -8.76
CA LYS A 58 0.65 2.08 -9.97
C LYS A 58 0.54 3.55 -9.60
N ARG A 59 -0.40 3.92 -8.73
CA ARG A 59 -0.57 5.32 -8.28
C ARG A 59 0.69 5.87 -7.61
N PHE A 60 1.42 5.05 -6.85
CA PHE A 60 2.72 5.44 -6.31
C PHE A 60 3.80 5.54 -7.39
N GLN A 61 3.84 4.62 -8.36
CA GLN A 61 4.79 4.65 -9.49
C GLN A 61 4.57 5.88 -10.40
N GLU A 62 3.33 6.30 -10.61
CA GLU A 62 3.00 7.51 -11.36
C GLU A 62 3.53 8.78 -10.68
N LYS A 63 3.51 8.81 -9.33
CA LYS A 63 4.05 9.94 -8.55
C LYS A 63 5.55 9.86 -8.32
N HIS A 64 6.10 8.65 -8.28
CA HIS A 64 7.51 8.36 -7.99
C HIS A 64 8.08 7.32 -8.97
N PRO A 65 8.20 7.66 -10.26
CA PRO A 65 8.69 6.74 -11.27
C PRO A 65 10.12 6.26 -10.98
N GLU A 66 10.92 7.07 -10.27
CA GLU A 66 12.26 6.71 -9.81
C GLU A 66 12.30 5.56 -8.78
N LEU A 67 11.14 5.20 -8.20
CA LEU A 67 11.02 4.16 -7.18
C LEU A 67 10.44 2.85 -7.70
N GLU A 68 10.18 2.72 -9.01
CA GLU A 68 9.46 1.59 -9.61
C GLU A 68 9.91 0.22 -9.09
N ILE A 69 11.22 -0.05 -9.16
CA ILE A 69 11.83 -1.31 -8.75
C ILE A 69 11.69 -1.53 -7.23
N GLU A 70 11.82 -0.48 -6.42
CA GLU A 70 11.65 -0.57 -4.97
C GLU A 70 10.21 -0.82 -4.55
N LEU A 71 9.24 -0.25 -5.27
CA LEU A 71 7.81 -0.46 -5.02
C LEU A 71 7.40 -1.89 -5.38
N GLU A 72 7.89 -2.42 -6.51
CA GLU A 72 7.72 -3.84 -6.86
C GLU A 72 8.28 -4.78 -5.79
N LYS A 73 9.51 -4.50 -5.32
CA LYS A 73 10.13 -5.28 -4.23
C LYS A 73 9.34 -5.20 -2.93
N ALA A 74 8.74 -4.04 -2.63
CA ALA A 74 7.91 -3.85 -1.44
C ALA A 74 6.62 -4.70 -1.52
N VAL A 75 5.92 -4.67 -2.65
CA VAL A 75 4.72 -5.51 -2.88
C VAL A 75 5.08 -6.99 -2.78
N LYS A 76 6.12 -7.43 -3.49
CA LYS A 76 6.59 -8.83 -3.45
C LYS A 76 6.89 -9.27 -2.01
N LYS A 77 7.65 -8.45 -1.26
CA LYS A 77 7.96 -8.74 0.15
C LYS A 77 6.70 -8.88 1.01
N GLY A 78 5.69 -8.03 0.81
CA GLY A 78 4.43 -8.12 1.54
C GLY A 78 3.66 -9.41 1.22
N LEU A 79 3.56 -9.76 -0.07
CA LEU A 79 2.88 -10.98 -0.52
C LEU A 79 3.60 -12.26 -0.05
N ASP A 80 4.93 -12.31 -0.16
CA ASP A 80 5.73 -13.45 0.29
C ASP A 80 5.53 -13.71 1.79
N ASN A 81 5.46 -12.65 2.59
CA ASN A 81 5.21 -12.74 4.03
C ASN A 81 3.76 -13.09 4.37
N ARG A 82 2.79 -12.67 3.54
CA ARG A 82 1.38 -13.06 3.70
C ARG A 82 1.19 -14.55 3.48
N GLY A 83 1.86 -15.15 2.48
CA GLY A 83 1.80 -16.59 2.23
C GLY A 83 2.47 -17.48 3.29
N ARG A 84 3.19 -16.89 4.24
CA ARG A 84 3.84 -17.58 5.38
C ARG A 84 3.02 -17.53 6.68
N ARG A 85 1.93 -16.78 6.72
CA ARG A 85 1.08 -16.58 7.91
C ARG A 85 -0.10 -17.54 7.94
#